data_AF-A0A257W6G4-F1
#
_entry.id   AF-A0A257W6G4-F1
#
_cell.length_a   1.000
_cell.length_b   1.000
_cell.length_c   1.000
_cell.angle_alpha   90.00
_cell.angle_beta   90.00
_cell.angle_gamma   90.00
#
_symmetry.space_group_name_H-M   'P 1'
#
loop_
_entity.id
_entity.type
_entity.pdbx_description
1 polymer ?
#
loop_
_entity_poly.entity_id
_entity_poly.type
_entity_poly.pdbx_seq_one_letter_code
_entity_poly.pdbx_strand_id
1 'polypeptide(L)'
;KEGNITFNAGESALSAGSSASELLTNVPLVTKDPDGKILVKGKEPRILIDDKPVSLNLQQLQDLLESMPGSSIEKIEVLTNPPPQYANEQGGVINIVTKKGRIGKSGRVTLFGGSRGEAGLNASYSYRRKGLAINLNTGMSYNRYTGEGNSQRQNIYTDSTNFFECLYQPEYPS
;
A
#
# COMPACT_ATOMS: atom_id res chain seq x y z
N LYS A 1 0.62 -33.86 -13.26
CA LYS A 1 -0.76 -33.34 -13.10
C LYS A 1 -0.64 -31.82 -13.10
N GLU A 2 -0.59 -31.21 -14.29
CA GLU A 2 -0.17 -29.81 -14.43
C GLU A 2 -1.14 -29.13 -15.37
N GLY A 3 -1.74 -28.04 -14.91
CA GLY A 3 -2.67 -27.27 -15.72
C GLY A 3 -2.93 -25.89 -15.18
N ASN A 4 -2.60 -25.65 -13.90
CA ASN A 4 -2.82 -24.37 -13.26
C ASN A 4 -1.47 -23.73 -12.97
N ILE A 5 -1.26 -22.53 -13.48
CA ILE A 5 -0.09 -21.70 -13.19
C ILE A 5 -0.56 -20.61 -12.25
N THR A 6 0.18 -20.35 -11.18
CA THR A 6 -0.10 -19.26 -10.24
C THR A 6 1.11 -18.34 -10.20
N PHE A 7 0.89 -17.07 -10.47
CA PHE A 7 1.88 -16.01 -10.38
C PHE A 7 1.54 -15.11 -9.19
N ASN A 8 2.39 -15.09 -8.16
CA ASN A 8 2.20 -14.28 -6.96
C ASN A 8 2.69 -12.85 -7.21
N ALA A 9 1.77 -11.98 -7.62
CA ALA A 9 2.06 -10.55 -7.79
C ALA A 9 2.35 -9.88 -6.43
N GLY A 10 1.72 -10.32 -5.34
CA GLY A 10 1.90 -9.74 -4.01
C GLY A 10 3.34 -9.81 -3.46
N GLU A 11 4.12 -10.80 -3.90
CA GLU A 11 5.51 -11.04 -3.45
C GLU A 11 6.55 -10.58 -4.48
N SER A 12 6.11 -10.19 -5.68
CA SER A 12 7.00 -9.81 -6.77
C SER A 12 7.37 -8.33 -6.67
N ALA A 13 8.68 -8.04 -6.74
CA ALA A 13 9.18 -6.66 -6.84
C ALA A 13 8.64 -5.95 -8.10
N LEU A 14 8.30 -6.70 -9.15
CA LEU A 14 7.76 -6.18 -10.42
C LEU A 14 6.36 -5.57 -10.26
N SER A 15 5.62 -5.95 -9.22
CA SER A 15 4.27 -5.43 -8.98
C SER A 15 4.26 -4.01 -8.41
N ALA A 16 5.41 -3.51 -7.96
CA ALA A 16 5.59 -2.12 -7.55
C ALA A 16 5.93 -1.24 -8.76
N GLY A 17 4.91 -0.81 -9.50
CA GLY A 17 5.06 0.16 -10.60
C GLY A 17 4.44 -0.27 -11.92
N SER A 18 4.15 -1.57 -12.09
CA SER A 18 3.49 -2.10 -13.28
C SER A 18 1.97 -2.10 -13.21
N SER A 19 1.31 -2.09 -14.37
CA SER A 19 -0.13 -2.33 -14.53
C SER A 19 -0.48 -3.83 -14.51
N ALA A 20 -1.77 -4.18 -14.41
CA ALA A 20 -2.21 -5.58 -14.54
C ALA A 20 -1.86 -6.15 -15.93
N SER A 21 -2.01 -5.33 -16.97
CA SER A 21 -1.65 -5.65 -18.36
C SER A 21 -0.17 -6.04 -18.47
N GLU A 22 0.73 -5.28 -17.84
CA GLU A 22 2.17 -5.60 -17.79
C GLU A 22 2.50 -6.79 -16.90
N LEU A 23 1.79 -7.01 -15.80
CA LEU A 23 2.01 -8.20 -14.99
C LEU A 23 1.61 -9.48 -15.71
N LEU A 24 0.55 -9.43 -16.55
CA LEU A 24 0.12 -10.57 -17.34
C LEU A 24 1.19 -11.04 -18.33
N THR A 25 2.02 -10.16 -18.89
CA THR A 25 3.10 -10.56 -19.81
C THR A 25 4.24 -11.29 -19.11
N ASN A 26 4.33 -11.18 -17.78
CA ASN A 26 5.29 -11.93 -16.96
C ASN A 26 4.77 -13.32 -16.56
N VAL A 27 3.49 -13.61 -16.84
CA VAL A 27 2.90 -14.91 -16.52
C VAL A 27 3.25 -15.91 -17.63
N PRO A 28 3.79 -17.10 -17.30
CA PRO A 28 4.11 -18.09 -18.30
C PRO A 28 2.87 -18.48 -19.13
N LEU A 29 3.09 -18.71 -20.43
CA LEU A 29 2.06 -19.06 -21.42
C LEU A 29 1.07 -17.95 -21.77
N VAL A 30 1.22 -16.76 -21.18
CA VAL A 30 0.44 -15.56 -21.49
C VAL A 30 1.24 -14.65 -22.41
N THR A 31 0.62 -14.17 -23.48
CA THR A 31 1.24 -13.26 -24.45
C THR A 31 0.28 -12.14 -24.83
N LYS A 32 0.80 -10.97 -25.20
CA LYS A 32 0.02 -9.86 -25.77
C LYS A 32 0.21 -9.84 -27.28
N ASP A 33 -0.86 -9.75 -28.05
CA ASP A 33 -0.79 -9.60 -29.51
C ASP A 33 -0.58 -8.12 -29.91
N PRO A 34 -0.33 -7.82 -31.20
CA PRO A 34 -0.14 -6.43 -31.66
C PRO A 34 -1.36 -5.52 -31.45
N ASP A 35 -2.56 -6.09 -31.38
CA ASP A 35 -3.81 -5.37 -31.13
C ASP A 35 -4.08 -5.16 -29.62
N GLY A 36 -3.19 -5.70 -28.78
CA GLY A 36 -3.21 -5.60 -27.34
C GLY A 36 -4.09 -6.63 -26.62
N LYS A 37 -4.57 -7.65 -27.34
CA LYS A 37 -5.30 -8.78 -26.75
C LYS A 37 -4.37 -9.67 -25.93
N ILE A 38 -4.88 -10.15 -24.82
CA ILE A 38 -4.22 -11.16 -24.00
C ILE A 38 -4.56 -12.55 -24.56
N LEU A 39 -3.53 -13.36 -24.78
CA LEU A 39 -3.65 -14.71 -25.30
C LEU A 39 -3.01 -15.69 -24.31
N VAL A 40 -3.61 -16.87 -24.17
CA VAL A 40 -3.03 -18.01 -23.46
C VAL A 40 -2.79 -19.11 -24.48
N LYS A 41 -1.53 -19.54 -24.66
CA LYS A 41 -1.15 -20.51 -25.69
C LYS A 41 -1.70 -20.16 -27.10
N GLY A 42 -1.73 -18.87 -27.43
CA GLY A 42 -2.19 -18.37 -28.73
C GLY A 42 -3.72 -18.31 -28.94
N LYS A 43 -4.52 -18.54 -27.89
CA LYS A 43 -5.99 -18.42 -27.92
C LYS A 43 -6.47 -17.38 -26.91
N GLU A 44 -7.59 -16.74 -27.21
CA GLU A 44 -8.22 -15.77 -26.31
C GLU A 44 -8.81 -16.49 -25.08
N PRO A 45 -8.37 -16.16 -23.86
CA PRO A 45 -8.87 -16.75 -22.64
C PRO A 45 -10.11 -16.00 -22.13
N ARG A 46 -10.88 -16.66 -21.26
CA ARG A 46 -11.87 -15.96 -20.44
C ARG A 46 -11.17 -15.25 -19.27
N ILE A 47 -11.41 -13.95 -19.10
CA ILE A 47 -10.87 -13.19 -17.97
C ILE A 47 -11.89 -13.14 -16.82
N LEU A 48 -11.42 -13.47 -15.62
CA LEU A 48 -12.13 -13.31 -14.36
C LEU A 48 -11.39 -12.31 -13.47
N ILE A 49 -12.15 -11.57 -12.67
CA ILE A 49 -11.64 -10.78 -11.54
C ILE A 49 -12.31 -11.31 -10.28
N ASP A 50 -11.52 -11.80 -9.33
CA ASP A 50 -12.01 -12.43 -8.10
C ASP A 50 -13.10 -13.50 -8.37
N ASP A 51 -12.79 -14.44 -9.27
CA ASP A 51 -13.68 -15.53 -9.73
C ASP A 51 -14.93 -15.10 -10.49
N LYS A 52 -15.11 -13.80 -10.75
CA LYS A 52 -16.26 -13.26 -11.47
C LYS A 52 -15.91 -12.97 -12.92
N PRO A 53 -16.72 -13.43 -13.89
CA PRO A 53 -16.48 -13.16 -15.29
C PRO A 53 -16.61 -11.68 -15.59
N VAL A 54 -15.63 -11.16 -16.32
CA VAL A 54 -15.67 -9.79 -16.86
C VAL A 54 -16.40 -9.83 -18.20
N SER A 55 -17.49 -9.08 -18.32
CA SER A 55 -18.25 -8.93 -19.56
C SER A 55 -18.01 -7.55 -20.14
N LEU A 56 -16.77 -7.31 -20.56
CA LEU A 56 -16.35 -6.07 -21.21
C LEU A 56 -15.98 -6.35 -22.67
N ASN A 57 -16.11 -5.35 -23.53
CA ASN A 57 -15.50 -5.44 -24.86
C ASN A 57 -13.98 -5.32 -24.76
N LEU A 58 -13.29 -5.61 -25.86
CA LEU A 58 -11.83 -5.62 -25.88
C LEU A 58 -11.20 -4.30 -25.39
N GLN A 59 -11.68 -3.15 -25.88
CA GLN A 59 -11.13 -1.85 -25.50
C GLN A 59 -11.30 -1.58 -24.00
N GLN A 60 -12.50 -1.81 -23.48
CA GLN A 60 -12.80 -1.62 -22.06
C GLN A 60 -11.99 -2.56 -21.16
N LEU A 61 -11.75 -3.79 -21.62
CA LEU A 61 -10.91 -4.74 -20.90
C LEU A 61 -9.44 -4.26 -20.87
N GLN A 62 -8.92 -3.78 -22.00
CA GLN A 62 -7.57 -3.22 -22.06
C GLN A 62 -7.43 -2.01 -21.14
N ASP A 63 -8.35 -1.04 -21.21
CA ASP A 63 -8.36 0.15 -20.35
C ASP A 63 -8.43 -0.23 -18.86
N LEU A 64 -9.21 -1.27 -18.52
CA LEU A 64 -9.29 -1.79 -17.15
C LEU A 64 -7.97 -2.42 -16.69
N LEU A 65 -7.34 -3.25 -17.52
CA LEU A 65 -6.09 -3.92 -17.18
C LEU A 65 -4.91 -2.94 -17.10
N GLU A 66 -4.91 -1.88 -17.92
CA GLU A 66 -3.89 -0.83 -17.89
C GLU A 66 -4.07 0.12 -16.70
N SER A 67 -5.31 0.45 -16.35
CA SER A 67 -5.60 1.31 -15.18
C SER A 67 -5.46 0.59 -13.83
N MET A 68 -5.51 -0.74 -13.80
CA MET A 68 -5.35 -1.53 -12.58
C MET A 68 -3.88 -1.58 -12.13
N PRO A 69 -3.53 -1.02 -10.97
CA PRO A 69 -2.16 -1.08 -10.47
C PRO A 69 -1.81 -2.52 -10.09
N GLY A 70 -0.65 -3.01 -10.50
CA GLY A 70 -0.14 -4.33 -10.14
C GLY A 70 0.00 -4.52 -8.64
N SER A 71 0.22 -3.44 -7.89
CA SER A 71 0.25 -3.44 -6.43
C SER A 71 -1.10 -3.80 -5.79
N SER A 72 -2.21 -3.68 -6.53
CA SER A 72 -3.55 -4.09 -6.11
C SER A 72 -3.86 -5.57 -6.41
N ILE A 73 -2.97 -6.28 -7.10
CA ILE A 73 -3.14 -7.69 -7.45
C ILE A 73 -2.43 -8.57 -6.43
N GLU A 74 -3.12 -9.59 -5.93
CA GLU A 74 -2.56 -10.58 -5.01
C GLU A 74 -1.85 -11.67 -5.80
N LYS A 75 -2.57 -12.26 -6.77
CA LYS A 75 -2.04 -13.30 -7.65
C LYS A 75 -2.81 -13.36 -8.97
N ILE A 76 -2.18 -13.93 -9.98
CA ILE A 76 -2.79 -14.24 -11.28
C ILE A 76 -2.77 -15.75 -11.44
N GLU A 77 -3.92 -16.35 -11.74
CA GLU A 77 -4.05 -17.79 -11.95
C GLU A 77 -4.41 -18.05 -13.42
N VAL A 78 -3.65 -18.91 -14.08
CA VAL A 78 -3.94 -19.38 -15.44
C VAL A 78 -4.39 -20.82 -15.36
N LEU A 79 -5.67 -21.04 -15.64
CA LEU A 79 -6.33 -22.34 -15.63
C LEU A 79 -6.39 -22.86 -17.07
N THR A 80 -5.42 -23.70 -17.44
CA THR A 80 -5.41 -24.33 -18.77
C THR A 80 -6.33 -25.55 -18.86
N ASN A 81 -6.80 -26.05 -17.71
CA ASN A 81 -7.87 -27.03 -17.61
C ASN A 81 -8.95 -26.49 -16.66
N PRO A 82 -9.84 -25.61 -17.14
CA PRO A 82 -10.79 -24.92 -16.29
C PRO A 82 -11.91 -25.86 -15.78
N PRO A 83 -12.65 -25.46 -14.73
CA PRO A 83 -13.78 -26.23 -14.22
C PRO A 83 -14.90 -26.38 -15.28
N PRO A 84 -15.82 -27.35 -15.14
CA PRO A 84 -16.86 -27.66 -16.14
C PRO A 84 -17.66 -26.45 -16.62
N GLN A 85 -17.91 -25.49 -15.73
CA GLN A 85 -18.61 -24.23 -16.03
C GLN A 85 -17.92 -23.33 -17.06
N TYR A 86 -16.62 -23.52 -17.31
CA TYR A 86 -15.82 -22.78 -18.29
C TYR A 86 -15.08 -23.73 -19.26
N ALA A 87 -15.50 -25.00 -19.36
CA ALA A 87 -14.83 -26.00 -20.19
C ALA A 87 -14.93 -25.73 -21.70
N ASN A 88 -15.85 -24.86 -22.11
CA ASN A 88 -16.01 -24.39 -23.49
C ASN A 88 -15.00 -23.29 -23.88
N GLU A 89 -14.27 -22.72 -22.93
CA GLU A 89 -13.32 -21.64 -23.17
C GLU A 89 -12.01 -22.19 -23.75
N GLN A 90 -11.85 -22.09 -25.07
CA GLN A 90 -10.73 -22.74 -25.76
C GLN A 90 -9.35 -22.18 -25.39
N GLY A 91 -9.26 -20.92 -24.94
CA GLY A 91 -8.04 -20.32 -24.41
C GLY A 91 -7.83 -20.56 -22.91
N GLY A 92 -8.69 -21.34 -22.26
CA GLY A 92 -8.68 -21.48 -20.80
C GLY A 92 -9.17 -20.21 -20.10
N VAL A 93 -8.81 -20.08 -18.83
CA VAL A 93 -9.30 -19.00 -17.96
C VAL A 93 -8.14 -18.33 -17.25
N ILE A 94 -8.11 -17.00 -17.24
CA ILE A 94 -7.22 -16.20 -16.39
C ILE A 94 -8.06 -15.61 -15.26
N ASN A 95 -7.69 -15.88 -14.01
CA ASN A 95 -8.29 -15.26 -12.83
C ASN A 95 -7.30 -14.26 -12.22
N ILE A 96 -7.67 -12.99 -12.23
CA ILE A 96 -6.92 -11.93 -11.55
C ILE A 96 -7.52 -11.80 -10.16
N VAL A 97 -6.78 -12.28 -9.17
CA VAL A 97 -7.18 -12.17 -7.76
C VAL A 97 -6.66 -10.86 -7.24
N THR A 98 -7.56 -9.94 -6.93
CA THR A 98 -7.18 -8.66 -6.38
C THR A 98 -6.86 -8.83 -4.90
N LYS A 99 -5.97 -7.98 -4.38
CA LYS A 99 -5.88 -7.73 -2.96
C LYS A 99 -7.21 -7.12 -2.55
N LYS A 100 -8.13 -7.98 -2.12
CA LYS A 100 -9.42 -7.56 -1.58
C LYS A 100 -9.13 -6.43 -0.62
N GLY A 101 -9.67 -5.23 -0.89
CA GLY A 101 -9.52 -4.09 0.01
C GLY A 101 -10.01 -4.56 1.38
N ARG A 102 -9.05 -4.91 2.25
CA ARG A 102 -9.21 -6.02 3.21
C ARG A 102 -10.60 -5.99 3.82
N ILE A 103 -11.51 -6.84 3.35
CA ILE A 103 -12.68 -7.15 4.16
C ILE A 103 -12.10 -7.89 5.34
N GLY A 104 -12.09 -7.25 6.49
CA GLY A 104 -11.25 -7.64 7.60
C GLY A 104 -10.50 -6.46 8.20
N LYS A 105 -9.46 -6.80 8.97
CA LYS A 105 -8.73 -5.90 9.86
C LYS A 105 -7.34 -5.69 9.29
N SER A 106 -6.88 -4.45 9.14
CA SER A 106 -5.50 -4.13 8.75
C SER A 106 -4.90 -3.14 9.72
N GLY A 107 -3.77 -3.48 10.32
CA GLY A 107 -3.02 -2.59 11.21
C GLY A 107 -1.62 -2.31 10.68
N ARG A 108 -1.07 -1.14 11.01
CA ARG A 108 0.34 -0.81 10.82
C ARG A 108 0.82 -0.10 12.08
N VAL A 109 1.96 -0.52 12.61
CA VAL A 109 2.69 0.21 13.65
C VAL A 109 4.00 0.67 13.04
N THR A 110 4.34 1.94 13.25
CA THR A 110 5.52 2.60 12.72
C THR A 110 6.24 3.27 13.88
N LEU A 111 7.47 2.85 14.11
CA LEU A 111 8.40 3.50 15.01
C LEU A 111 9.31 4.41 14.18
N PHE A 112 9.60 5.61 14.68
CA PHE A 112 10.52 6.53 14.04
C PHE A 112 11.39 7.22 15.09
N GLY A 113 12.60 7.59 14.71
CA GLY A 113 13.54 8.29 15.57
C GLY A 113 14.50 9.15 14.76
N GLY A 114 14.84 10.32 15.29
CA GLY A 114 15.72 11.32 14.69
C GLY A 114 17.03 11.47 15.46
N SER A 115 18.06 11.98 14.79
CA SER A 115 19.40 12.16 15.37
C SER A 115 19.47 13.26 16.43
N ARG A 116 18.42 14.07 16.62
CA ARG A 116 18.37 15.15 17.61
C ARG A 116 17.53 14.77 18.83
N GLY A 117 17.29 13.48 19.03
CA GLY A 117 16.54 12.94 20.17
C GLY A 117 15.03 12.92 19.96
N GLU A 118 14.56 13.08 18.72
CA GLU A 118 13.17 12.81 18.36
C GLU A 118 12.91 11.31 18.36
N ALA A 119 11.80 10.89 18.92
CA ALA A 119 11.34 9.51 18.82
C ALA A 119 9.82 9.48 18.81
N GLY A 120 9.23 8.51 18.15
CA GLY A 120 7.79 8.34 18.21
C GLY A 120 7.30 7.01 17.67
N LEU A 121 6.04 6.75 17.98
CA LEU A 121 5.29 5.60 17.58
C LEU A 121 3.98 6.10 16.97
N ASN A 122 3.65 5.58 15.79
CA ASN A 122 2.34 5.73 15.17
C ASN A 122 1.74 4.34 14.97
N ALA A 123 0.46 4.19 15.24
CA ALA A 123 -0.32 3.01 14.95
C ALA A 123 -1.56 3.41 14.14
N SER A 124 -1.80 2.71 13.05
CA SER A 124 -3.00 2.84 12.24
C SER A 124 -3.72 1.52 12.14
N TYR A 125 -5.04 1.58 12.12
CA TYR A 125 -5.91 0.43 12.04
C TYR A 125 -7.10 0.74 11.14
N SER A 126 -7.41 -0.16 10.22
CA SER A 126 -8.56 -0.06 9.33
C SER A 126 -9.38 -1.33 9.40
N TYR A 127 -10.69 -1.19 9.45
CA TYR A 127 -11.65 -2.27 9.39
C TYR A 127 -12.66 -1.99 8.28
N ARG A 128 -12.88 -2.95 7.38
CA ARG A 128 -13.88 -2.82 6.32
C ARG A 128 -14.75 -4.06 6.24
N ARG A 129 -16.07 -3.86 6.14
CA ARG A 129 -17.05 -4.93 5.90
C ARG A 129 -18.26 -4.37 5.15
N LYS A 130 -18.53 -4.93 3.95
CA LYS A 130 -19.70 -4.66 3.07
C LYS A 130 -20.56 -3.45 3.48
N GLY A 131 -20.16 -2.26 3.05
CA GLY A 131 -20.88 -1.00 3.29
C GLY A 131 -20.37 -0.15 4.47
N LEU A 132 -19.52 -0.72 5.33
CA LEU A 132 -18.91 -0.04 6.48
C LEU A 132 -17.39 -0.01 6.37
N ALA A 133 -16.79 1.17 6.58
CA ALA A 133 -15.36 1.38 6.68
C ALA A 133 -15.01 2.22 7.91
N ILE A 134 -14.13 1.70 8.76
CA ILE A 134 -13.61 2.36 9.96
C ILE A 134 -12.10 2.50 9.81
N ASN A 135 -11.57 3.69 10.08
CA ASN A 135 -10.13 3.96 10.12
C ASN A 135 -9.80 4.67 11.44
N LEU A 136 -8.78 4.17 12.13
CA LEU A 136 -8.25 4.69 13.38
C LEU A 136 -6.76 4.95 13.20
N ASN A 137 -6.28 6.09 13.67
CA ASN A 137 -4.87 6.44 13.70
C ASN A 137 -4.56 7.04 15.06
N THR A 138 -3.48 6.59 15.70
CA THR A 138 -3.03 7.06 17.00
C THR A 138 -1.51 7.11 17.01
N GLY A 139 -0.93 8.07 17.72
CA GLY A 139 0.51 8.18 17.80
C GLY A 139 0.96 8.97 19.02
N MET A 140 2.20 8.71 19.42
CA MET A 140 2.91 9.42 20.49
C MET A 140 4.29 9.79 19.98
N SER A 141 4.71 11.03 20.19
CA SER A 141 6.04 11.48 19.84
C SER A 141 6.66 12.27 20.99
N TYR A 142 7.97 12.10 21.14
CA TYR A 142 8.84 12.80 22.06
C TYR A 142 9.86 13.58 21.24
N ASN A 143 9.99 14.87 21.51
CA ASN A 143 10.98 15.73 20.87
C ASN A 143 11.75 16.47 21.97
N ARG A 144 13.08 16.40 21.93
CA ARG A 144 13.93 17.15 22.86
C ARG A 144 14.35 18.46 22.19
N TYR A 145 13.72 19.56 22.57
CA TYR A 145 14.18 20.89 22.19
C TYR A 145 15.31 21.33 23.12
N THR A 146 16.55 21.34 22.64
CA THR A 146 17.66 22.05 23.30
C THR A 146 17.71 23.47 22.75
N GLY A 147 17.08 24.41 23.46
CA GLY A 147 17.21 25.84 23.19
C GLY A 147 18.23 26.47 24.14
N GLU A 148 19.43 26.79 23.66
CA GLU A 148 20.35 27.67 24.39
C GLU A 148 19.97 29.12 24.07
N GLY A 149 19.27 29.77 24.99
CA GLY A 149 18.93 31.18 24.90
C GLY A 149 19.98 32.03 25.60
N ASN A 150 20.89 32.65 24.85
CA ASN A 150 21.81 33.65 25.39
C ASN A 150 21.23 35.04 25.12
N SER A 151 20.73 35.71 26.17
CA SER A 151 20.20 37.07 26.07
C SER A 151 21.13 38.03 26.81
N GLN A 152 21.92 38.79 26.05
CA GLN A 152 22.63 39.95 26.58
C GLN A 152 21.82 41.20 26.24
N ARG A 153 21.22 41.81 27.27
CA ARG A 153 20.68 43.17 27.18
C ARG A 153 21.62 44.11 27.92
N GLN A 154 22.17 45.07 27.19
CA GLN A 154 22.87 46.21 27.77
C GLN A 154 21.96 47.43 27.62
N ASN A 155 21.39 47.90 28.72
CA ASN A 155 20.70 49.19 28.78
C ASN A 155 21.69 50.21 29.35
N ILE A 156 21.99 51.25 28.58
CA ILE A 156 22.73 52.43 29.06
C ILE A 156 21.74 53.57 29.11
N TYR A 157 21.18 53.84 30.29
CA TYR A 157 20.56 55.12 30.61
C TYR A 157 20.79 55.45 32.09
N THR A 158 21.24 56.68 32.32
CA THR A 158 21.45 57.32 33.62
C THR A 158 20.14 57.37 34.40
N ASP A 159 20.19 56.93 35.66
CA ASP A 159 19.11 56.91 36.65
C ASP A 159 17.88 56.05 36.35
N SER A 160 17.92 54.78 36.76
CA SER A 160 17.16 54.32 37.95
C SER A 160 17.24 52.79 38.12
N THR A 161 17.48 52.40 39.36
CA THR A 161 17.69 51.03 39.85
C THR A 161 16.38 50.24 39.90
N ASN A 162 16.36 49.01 39.39
CA ASN A 162 15.32 48.03 39.68
C ASN A 162 15.96 46.76 40.24
N PHE A 163 15.59 46.40 41.47
CA PHE A 163 15.96 45.12 42.09
C PHE A 163 14.87 44.09 41.78
N PHE A 164 15.27 42.96 41.20
CA PHE A 164 14.46 41.75 41.18
C PHE A 164 15.18 40.69 42.00
N GLU A 165 14.53 40.30 43.10
CA GLU A 165 15.01 39.26 44.00
C GLU A 165 14.54 37.90 43.46
N CYS A 166 15.48 37.08 43.00
CA CYS A 166 15.18 35.71 42.59
C CYS A 166 15.42 34.79 43.80
N LEU A 167 14.33 34.31 44.40
CA LEU A 167 14.42 33.36 45.51
C LEU A 167 14.87 32.00 44.98
N TYR A 168 16.10 31.64 45.33
CA TYR A 168 16.68 30.32 45.15
C TYR A 168 16.03 29.34 46.14
N GLN A 169 15.38 28.30 45.63
CA GLN A 169 14.85 27.21 46.44
C GLN A 169 15.52 25.89 46.00
N PRO A 170 16.59 25.43 46.68
CA PRO A 170 17.16 24.13 46.44
C PRO A 170 16.32 23.05 47.13
N GLU A 171 15.92 22.02 46.37
CA GLU A 171 15.42 20.77 46.93
C GLU A 171 16.55 20.01 47.63
N TYR A 172 16.28 19.45 48.81
CA TYR A 172 17.10 18.40 49.42
C TYR A 172 16.31 17.07 49.46
N PRO A 173 16.95 15.93 49.13
CA PRO A 173 16.31 14.62 49.11
C PRO A 173 16.32 13.91 50.49
N SER A 174 15.38 12.94 50.56
CA SER A 174 15.03 11.93 51.57
C SER A 174 14.51 12.41 52.93
#